data_AF-A0A7C5U6B4-F1
#
_entry.id   AF-A0A7C5U6B4-F1
#
_cell.length_a   1.000
_cell.length_b   1.000
_cell.length_c   1.000
_cell.angle_alpha   90.00
_cell.angle_beta   90.00
_cell.angle_gamma   90.00
#
_symmetry.space_group_name_H-M   'P 1'
#
loop_
_entity.id
_entity.type
_entity.pdbx_description
1 polymer ?
#
loop_
_entity_poly.entity_id
_entity_poly.type
_entity_poly.pdbx_seq_one_letter_code
_entity_poly.pdbx_strand_id
1 'polypeptide(L)' 'MERVILKGMLADAKKKYKEADLEASALIVSIRNVLNPYEDDLTLIDTEKALVMMKRLNELVKNLRELKNKIRKFEEELNG' A
#
# COMPACT_ATOMS: atom_id res chain seq x y z
N MET A 1 -21.84 -20.65 -11.29
CA MET A 1 -21.24 -19.56 -12.10
C MET A 1 -20.78 -18.42 -11.18
N GLU A 2 -21.68 -17.90 -10.34
CA GLU A 2 -21.41 -16.84 -9.35
C GLU A 2 -20.21 -17.10 -8.42
N ARG A 3 -20.10 -18.31 -7.86
CA ARG A 3 -18.96 -18.69 -6.99
C ARG A 3 -17.60 -18.66 -7.69
N VAL A 4 -17.56 -18.95 -8.99
CA VAL A 4 -16.30 -18.91 -9.79
C VAL A 4 -15.89 -17.47 -10.04
N ILE A 5 -16.85 -16.60 -10.35
CA ILE A 5 -16.63 -15.16 -10.53
C ILE A 5 -16.09 -14.55 -9.23
N LEU A 6 -16.72 -14.87 -8.09
CA LEU A 6 -16.31 -14.37 -6.78
C LEU A 6 -14.89 -14.79 -6.40
N LYS A 7 -14.50 -16.04 -6.69
CA LYS A 7 -13.10 -16.50 -6.54
C LYS A 7 -12.13 -15.72 -7.43
N GLY A 8 -12.54 -15.38 -8.66
CA GLY A 8 -11.74 -14.54 -9.56
C GLY A 8 -11.53 -13.13 -9.01
N MET A 9 -12.59 -12.50 -8.50
CA MET A 9 -12.51 -11.17 -7.87
C MET A 9 -11.64 -11.18 -6.62
N LEU A 10 -11.73 -12.23 -5.79
CA LEU A 10 -10.87 -12.42 -4.63
C LEU A 10 -9.39 -12.56 -5.01
N ALA A 11 -9.09 -13.34 -6.04
CA ALA A 11 -7.72 -13.51 -6.52
C ALA A 11 -7.14 -12.18 -7.05
N ASP A 12 -7.91 -11.42 -7.82
CA ASP A 12 -7.51 -10.10 -8.32
C ASP A 12 -7.28 -9.10 -7.17
N ALA A 13 -8.19 -9.05 -6.19
CA ALA A 13 -8.03 -8.17 -5.02
C ALA A 13 -6.77 -8.52 -4.21
N LYS A 14 -6.49 -9.82 -3.99
CA LYS A 14 -5.27 -10.28 -3.32
C LYS A 14 -4.00 -9.93 -4.09
N LYS A 15 -4.02 -10.05 -5.42
CA LYS A 15 -2.89 -9.64 -6.28
C LYS A 15 -2.61 -8.14 -6.14
N LYS A 16 -3.64 -7.31 -6.32
CA LYS A 16 -3.54 -5.85 -6.18
C LYS A 16 -3.06 -5.43 -4.79
N TYR A 17 -3.51 -6.14 -3.75
CA TYR A 17 -3.04 -5.91 -2.38
C TYR A 17 -1.53 -6.15 -2.27
N LYS A 18 -1.04 -7.28 -2.76
CA LYS A 18 0.38 -7.63 -2.71
C LYS A 18 1.26 -6.64 -3.48
N GLU A 19 0.79 -6.18 -4.64
CA GLU A 19 1.51 -5.17 -5.44
C GLU A 19 1.60 -3.82 -4.71
N ALA A 20 0.48 -3.34 -4.16
CA ALA A 20 0.45 -2.08 -3.40
C ALA A 20 1.26 -2.16 -2.10
N ASP A 21 1.27 -3.33 -1.44
CA ASP A 21 2.02 -3.57 -0.20
C ASP A 21 3.54 -3.56 -0.43
N LEU A 22 3.98 -4.16 -1.55
CA LEU A 22 5.38 -4.11 -1.98
C LEU A 22 5.82 -2.68 -2.26
N GLU A 23 5.01 -1.91 -3.01
CA GLU A 23 5.31 -0.50 -3.31
C GLU A 23 5.38 0.35 -2.03
N ALA A 24 4.41 0.20 -1.14
CA ALA A 24 4.37 0.93 0.13
C ALA A 24 5.60 0.60 1.01
N SER A 25 5.99 -0.67 1.07
CA SER A 25 7.18 -1.12 1.81
C SER A 25 8.47 -0.52 1.27
N ALA A 26 8.62 -0.47 -0.06
CA ALA A 26 9.76 0.16 -0.72
C ALA A 26 9.82 1.67 -0.46
N LEU A 27 8.67 2.35 -0.46
CA LEU A 27 8.59 3.77 -0.14
C LEU A 27 9.02 4.06 1.30
N ILE A 28 8.62 3.24 2.28
CA ILE A 28 9.04 3.42 3.68
C ILE A 28 10.57 3.37 3.83
N VAL A 29 11.25 2.46 3.12
CA VAL A 29 12.72 2.41 3.12
C VAL A 29 13.29 3.69 2.50
N SER A 30 12.77 4.07 1.34
CA SER A 30 13.28 5.22 0.60
C SER A 30 13.05 6.54 1.33
N ILE A 31 11.90 6.72 1.98
CA ILE A 31 11.57 7.91 2.80
C ILE A 31 12.53 8.01 3.98
N ARG A 32 12.82 6.90 4.67
CA ARG A 32 13.81 6.90 5.78
C ARG A 32 15.19 7.33 5.31
N ASN A 33 15.60 6.90 4.12
CA ASN A 33 16.88 7.30 3.55
C ASN A 33 16.91 8.80 3.19
N VAL A 34 15.81 9.36 2.67
CA VAL A 34 15.73 10.80 2.36
C VAL A 34 15.70 11.65 3.62
N LEU A 35 14.93 11.24 4.63
CA LEU A 35 14.81 11.99 5.87
C LEU A 35 16.05 11.90 6.76
N ASN A 36 16.83 10.82 6.65
CA ASN A 36 18.05 10.53 7.41
C ASN A 36 18.09 11.14 8.83
N PRO A 37 17.64 10.41 9.87
CA PRO A 37 17.54 10.97 11.23
C PRO A 37 18.88 11.32 11.88
N TYR A 38 20.01 11.05 11.21
CA TYR A 38 21.35 11.38 11.66
C TYR A 38 21.95 12.58 10.91
N GLU A 39 21.15 13.27 10.09
CA GLU A 39 21.55 14.53 9.49
C GLU A 39 21.42 15.66 10.51
N ASP A 40 22.55 16.28 10.85
CA ASP A 40 22.62 17.39 11.82
C ASP A 40 22.25 18.73 11.15
N ASP A 41 22.49 18.88 9.84
CA ASP A 41 22.09 20.05 9.06
C ASP A 41 20.80 19.79 8.27
N LEU A 42 19.67 20.21 8.84
CA LEU A 42 18.35 20.02 8.24
C LEU A 42 18.18 20.70 6.87
N THR A 43 19.04 21.65 6.49
CA THR A 43 18.99 22.28 5.16
C THR A 43 19.44 21.34 4.04
N LEU A 44 20.09 20.23 4.37
CA LEU A 44 20.53 19.19 3.43
C LEU A 44 19.43 18.15 3.13
N ILE A 45 18.32 18.16 3.87
CA ILE A 45 17.22 17.23 3.66
C ILE A 45 16.36 17.68 2.47
N ASP A 46 16.20 16.79 1.48
CA ASP A 46 15.29 16.99 0.35
C ASP A 46 13.82 16.79 0.78
N THR A 47 13.27 17.81 1.43
CA THR A 47 11.92 17.78 1.98
C THR A 47 10.83 17.74 0.89
N GLU A 48 11.10 18.29 -0.30
CA GLU A 48 10.16 18.23 -1.43
C GLU A 48 9.99 16.80 -1.94
N LYS A 49 11.11 16.09 -2.12
CA LYS A 49 11.09 14.67 -2.50
C LYS A 49 10.44 13.81 -1.43
N ALA A 50 10.76 14.04 -0.15
CA ALA A 50 10.13 13.34 0.96
C ALA A 50 8.61 13.53 0.96
N LEU A 51 8.13 14.76 0.71
CA LEU A 51 6.71 15.08 0.64
C LEU A 51 6.00 14.35 -0.50
N VAL A 52 6.59 14.31 -1.70
CA VAL A 52 6.02 13.57 -2.85
C VAL A 52 5.90 12.09 -2.52
N MET A 53 6.95 11.49 -1.95
CA MET A 53 6.97 10.07 -1.58
C MET A 53 5.95 9.76 -0.48
N MET A 54 5.81 10.64 0.52
CA MET A 54 4.84 10.50 1.60
C MET A 54 3.39 10.60 1.11
N LYS A 55 3.11 11.48 0.14
CA LYS A 55 1.78 11.56 -0.50
C LYS A 55 1.42 10.24 -1.18
N ARG A 56 2.35 9.68 -1.96
CA ARG A 56 2.15 8.37 -2.60
C ARG A 56 1.96 7.25 -1.58
N LEU A 57 2.76 7.23 -0.52
CA LEU A 57 2.60 6.26 0.57
C LEU A 57 1.21 6.37 1.21
N ASN A 58 0.71 7.58 1.44
CA ASN A 58 -0.63 7.80 2.00
C ASN A 58 -1.73 7.22 1.11
N GLU A 59 -1.64 7.42 -0.21
CA GLU A 59 -2.58 6.85 -1.19
C GLU A 59 -2.55 5.32 -1.18
N LEU A 60 -1.36 4.72 -1.20
CA LEU A 60 -1.21 3.27 -1.15
C LEU A 60 -1.78 2.68 0.13
N VAL A 61 -1.55 3.31 1.29
CA VAL A 61 -2.10 2.85 2.57
C VAL A 61 -3.63 2.94 2.60
N LYS A 62 -4.23 3.98 1.98
CA LYS A 62 -5.69 4.05 1.81
C LYS A 62 -6.21 2.90 0.94
N ASN A 63 -5.57 2.67 -0.21
CA ASN A 63 -5.92 1.56 -1.11
C ASN A 63 -5.77 0.19 -0.43
N LEU A 64 -4.71 -0.03 0.35
CA LEU A 64 -4.50 -1.26 1.12
C LEU A 64 -5.64 -1.52 2.11
N ARG A 65 -6.13 -0.48 2.81
CA ARG A 65 -7.28 -0.60 3.71
C ARG A 65 -8.56 -0.99 2.96
N GLU A 66 -8.80 -0.37 1.81
CA GLU A 66 -9.96 -0.69 0.96
C GLU A 66 -9.89 -2.12 0.42
N LEU A 67 -8.73 -2.53 -0.10
CA LEU A 67 -8.50 -3.89 -0.60
C LEU A 67 -8.65 -4.93 0.50
N LYS A 68 -8.12 -4.67 1.70
CA LYS A 68 -8.29 -5.56 2.86
C LYS A 68 -9.77 -5.76 3.21
N ASN A 69 -10.56 -4.69 3.18
CA ASN A 69 -12.01 -4.76 3.41
C ASN A 69 -12.72 -5.54 2.29
N LYS A 70 -12.35 -5.32 1.02
CA LYS A 70 -12.91 -6.07 -0.13
C LYS A 70 -12.60 -7.57 -0.06
N ILE A 71 -11.34 -7.92 0.23
CA ILE A 71 -10.89 -9.31 0.42
C ILE A 71 -11.72 -9.98 1.50
N ARG A 72 -11.86 -9.33 2.67
CA ARG A 72 -12.66 -9.86 3.77
C ARG A 72 -14.11 -10.14 3.37
N LYS A 73 -14.77 -9.21 2.65
CA LYS A 73 -16.14 -9.40 2.17
C LYS A 73 -16.27 -10.61 1.24
N PHE A 74 -15.37 -10.73 0.27
CA PHE A 74 -15.37 -11.88 -0.65
C PHE A 74 -15.10 -13.21 0.09
N GLU A 75 -14.25 -13.21 1.11
CA GLU A 75 -14.00 -14.38 1.94
C GLU A 75 -15.22 -14.76 2.79
N GLU A 76 -15.92 -13.79 3.38
CA GLU A 76 -17.17 -14.00 4.11
C GLU A 76 -18.26 -14.57 3.19
N GLU A 77 -18.45 -13.99 2.00
CA GLU A 77 -19.44 -14.46 1.00
C GLU A 77 -19.13 -15.86 0.42
N LEU A 78 -17.87 -16.28 0.40
CA LEU A 78 -17.49 -17.62 -0.10
C LEU A 78 -17.62 -18.74 0.95
N ASN A 79 -17.63 -18.35 2.22
CA ASN A 79 -17.63 -19.24 3.39
C ASN A 79 -18.99 -19.31 4.11
N GLY A 80 -19.88 -18.33 3.89
CA GLY A 80 -21.31 -18.40 4.24
C GLY A 80 -22.11 -19.26 3.26
#